data_AF-A0A1V3PEN8-F1
#
_entry.id   AF-A0A1V3PEN8-F1
#
_cell.length_a   1.000
_cell.length_b   1.000
_cell.length_c   1.000
_cell.angle_alpha   90.00
_cell.angle_beta   90.00
_cell.angle_gamma   90.00
#
_symmetry.space_group_name_H-M   'P 1'
#
loop_
_entity.id
_entity.type
_entity.pdbx_description
1 polymer ?
#
loop_
_entity_poly.entity_id
_entity_poly.type
_entity_poly.pdbx_seq_one_letter_code
_entity_poly.pdbx_strand_id
1 'polypeptide(L)' 'MNDEAADIDDPPPLPPIEPEAADCCGEGCARCVFDVYEEALERYEAALAAWRVRHP' A
#
# COMPACT_ATOMS: atom_id res chain seq x y z
N MET A 1 -32.26 3.50 6.02
CA MET A 1 -31.19 4.50 6.23
C MET A 1 -30.23 3.91 7.27
N ASN A 2 -29.26 3.11 6.83
CA ASN A 2 -27.99 2.85 7.51
C ASN A 2 -27.21 1.84 6.66
N ASP A 3 -26.53 2.33 5.63
CA ASP A 3 -25.57 1.56 4.84
C ASP A 3 -24.22 2.30 4.76
N GLU A 4 -24.02 3.37 5.54
CA GLU A 4 -22.79 4.17 5.51
C GLU A 4 -21.69 3.65 6.47
N ALA A 5 -22.04 2.81 7.46
CA ALA A 5 -21.09 2.40 8.50
C ALA A 5 -20.09 1.33 8.01
N ALA A 6 -20.51 0.43 7.11
CA ALA A 6 -19.67 -0.67 6.65
C ALA A 6 -18.47 -0.21 5.80
N ASP A 7 -18.57 0.95 5.13
CA ASP A 7 -17.47 1.53 4.34
C ASP A 7 -16.47 2.31 5.23
N ILE A 8 -16.92 2.83 6.38
CA ILE A 8 -16.07 3.52 7.36
C ILE A 8 -15.17 2.51 8.12
N ASP A 9 -15.69 1.32 8.42
CA ASP A 9 -15.01 0.33 9.26
C ASP A 9 -13.93 -0.46 8.51
N ASP A 10 -13.96 -0.51 7.18
CA ASP A 10 -12.96 -1.22 6.38
C ASP A 10 -12.66 -0.49 5.05
N PRO A 11 -11.95 0.65 5.11
CA PRO A 11 -11.61 1.40 3.92
C PRO A 11 -10.66 0.60 3.02
N PRO A 12 -10.70 0.84 1.69
CA PRO A 12 -9.76 0.21 0.78
C PRO A 12 -8.32 0.58 1.18
N PRO A 13 -7.38 -0.37 1.09
CA PRO A 13 -5.99 -0.04 1.35
C PRO A 13 -5.53 1.03 0.36
N LEU A 14 -4.59 1.87 0.78
CA LEU A 14 -4.02 2.91 -0.07
C LEU A 14 -2.71 2.41 -0.70
N PRO A 15 -2.49 2.68 -2.00
CA PRO A 15 -1.25 2.30 -2.65
C PRO A 15 -0.06 3.01 -1.98
N PRO A 16 1.10 2.35 -1.89
CA PRO A 16 2.31 3.01 -1.43
C PRO A 16 2.68 4.15 -2.39
N ILE A 17 3.31 5.19 -1.86
CA ILE A 17 3.81 6.32 -2.66
C ILE A 17 5.12 5.87 -3.32
N GLU A 18 5.21 6.02 -4.64
CA GLU A 18 6.43 5.74 -5.36
C GLU A 18 7.53 6.72 -4.91
N PRO A 19 8.69 6.20 -4.44
CA PRO A 19 9.77 7.04 -3.97
C PRO A 19 10.50 7.72 -5.13
N GLU A 20 11.00 8.93 -4.91
CA GLU A 20 11.79 9.62 -5.91
C GLU A 20 13.23 9.11 -5.92
N ALA A 21 13.93 9.28 -7.05
CA ALA A 21 15.37 8.96 -7.11
C ALA A 21 16.19 9.77 -6.10
N ALA A 22 15.70 10.93 -5.66
CA ALA A 22 16.31 11.76 -4.63
C ALA A 22 16.16 11.19 -3.20
N ASP A 23 15.14 10.35 -2.95
CA ASP A 23 14.98 9.61 -1.68
C ASP A 23 15.93 8.42 -1.59
N CYS A 24 16.42 7.95 -2.74
CA CYS A 24 17.47 6.95 -2.79
C CYS A 24 18.80 7.61 -2.42
N CYS A 25 19.38 7.17 -1.30
CA CYS A 25 20.64 7.72 -0.81
C CYS A 25 21.82 7.52 -1.78
N GLY A 26 21.69 6.66 -2.81
CA GLY A 26 22.60 6.59 -3.96
C GLY A 26 24.02 6.08 -3.70
N GLU A 27 24.43 5.97 -2.44
CA GLU A 27 25.79 5.61 -2.02
C GLU A 27 25.93 4.14 -1.56
N GLY A 28 24.95 3.29 -1.89
CA GLY A 28 24.97 1.86 -1.51
C GLY A 28 24.47 1.58 -0.10
N CYS A 29 23.48 2.35 0.39
CA CYS A 29 22.83 2.06 1.66
C CYS A 29 22.29 0.62 1.70
N ALA A 30 22.32 0.01 2.89
CA ALA A 30 21.89 -1.37 3.11
C ALA A 30 20.40 -1.65 2.85
N ARG A 31 19.59 -0.61 2.61
CA ARG A 31 18.15 -0.69 2.39
C ARG A 31 17.75 0.37 1.35
N CYS A 32 17.48 -0.05 0.12
CA CYS A 32 17.06 0.86 -0.94
C CYS A 32 15.61 1.26 -0.72
N VAL A 33 15.25 2.53 -0.95
CA VAL A 33 13.86 2.99 -0.86
C VAL A 33 12.94 2.26 -1.84
N PHE A 34 13.49 1.86 -3.00
CA PHE A 34 12.78 1.06 -3.99
C PHE A 34 12.48 -0.35 -3.48
N ASP A 35 13.41 -0.99 -2.77
CA ASP A 35 13.16 -2.31 -2.16
C ASP A 35 12.00 -2.22 -1.14
N VAL A 36 11.98 -1.14 -0.33
CA VAL A 36 10.89 -0.90 0.64
C VAL A 36 9.55 -0.71 -0.07
N TYR A 37 9.58 0.02 -1.18
CA TYR A 37 8.40 0.29 -1.98
C TYR A 37 7.85 -0.99 -2.60
N GLU A 38 8.70 -1.85 -3.14
CA GLU A 38 8.31 -3.15 -3.69
C GLU A 38 7.67 -4.04 -2.60
N GLU A 39 8.31 -4.19 -1.43
CA GLU A 39 7.74 -4.94 -0.30
C GLU A 39 6.39 -4.36 0.17
N ALA A 40 6.26 -3.03 0.16
CA ALA A 40 5.02 -2.35 0.51
C ALA A 40 3.93 -2.56 -0.55
N LEU A 41 4.32 -2.60 -1.83
CA LEU A 41 3.41 -2.83 -2.96
C LEU A 41 2.84 -4.24 -2.92
N GLU A 42 3.68 -5.26 -2.68
CA GLU A 42 3.23 -6.65 -2.52
C GLU A 42 2.21 -6.79 -1.38
N ARG A 43 2.47 -6.15 -0.24
CA ARG A 43 1.53 -6.12 0.89
C ARG A 43 0.23 -5.39 0.55
N TYR A 44 0.32 -4.29 -0.19
CA TYR A 44 -0.83 -3.53 -0.64
C TYR A 44 -1.71 -4.36 -1.57
N GLU A 45 -1.13 -5.05 -2.55
CA GLU A 45 -1.87 -5.89 -3.49
C GLU A 45 -2.59 -7.03 -2.78
N ALA A 46 -1.92 -7.70 -1.84
CA ALA A 46 -2.53 -8.75 -1.03
C ALA A 46 -3.70 -8.21 -0.19
N ALA A 47 -3.52 -7.06 0.45
CA ALA A 47 -4.58 -6.40 1.23
C ALA A 47 -5.75 -5.96 0.34
N LEU A 48 -5.48 -5.43 -0.85
CA LEU A 48 -6.49 -4.97 -1.80
C LEU A 48 -7.30 -6.13 -2.36
N ALA A 49 -6.65 -7.26 -2.65
CA ALA A 49 -7.33 -8.48 -3.07
C ALA A 49 -8.28 -8.98 -1.96
N ALA A 50 -7.81 -9.04 -0.71
CA ALA A 50 -8.64 -9.42 0.43
C ALA A 50 -9.80 -8.44 0.66
N TRP A 51 -9.58 -7.14 0.48
CA TRP A 51 -10.60 -6.11 0.56
C TRP A 51 -11.67 -6.29 -0.51
N ARG A 52 -11.29 -6.49 -1.78
CA ARG A 52 -12.22 -6.75 -2.90
C ARG A 52 -13.08 -8.00 -2.71
N VAL A 53 -12.57 -9.02 -2.02
CA VAL A 53 -13.37 -10.23 -1.70
C VAL A 53 -14.44 -9.92 -0.64
N ARG A 54 -14.14 -9.02 0.30
CA ARG A 54 -15.06 -8.60 1.37
C ARG A 54 -16.06 -7.54 0.88
N HIS A 55 -15.72 -6.81 -0.18
CA HIS A 55 -16.54 -5.80 -0.85
C HIS A 55 -16.78 -6.18 -2.33
N PRO A 56 -17.66 -7.16 -2.62
CA PRO A 56 -18.01 -7.57 -3.97
C PRO A 56 -18.91 -6.59 -4.73
#